data_AF-A0A929XWC1-F1
#
_entry.id   AF-A0A929XWC1-F1
#
_cell.length_a   1.000
_cell.length_b   1.000
_cell.length_c   1.000
_cell.angle_alpha   90.00
_cell.angle_beta   90.00
_cell.angle_gamma   90.00
#
_symmetry.space_group_name_H-M   'P 1'
#
loop_
_entity.id
_entity.type
_entity.pdbx_description
1 polymer ?
#
loop_
_entity_poly.entity_id
_entity_poly.type
_entity_poly.pdbx_seq_one_letter_code
_entity_poly.pdbx_strand_id
1 'polypeptide(L)'
;YISLLRNEEMQSVTGQIFDATHNEYIQFLFTLGPIATVAYILGLIMPSVKALRTKVTDLRDSCELPYLYASAIAVICYATQAVVNLNLPVVTPLLWIFFGLTAALLRDKGEIING
;
A
#
# COMPACT_ATOMS: atom_id res chain seq x y z
N TYR A 1 -14.21 -29.36 -14.76
CA TYR A 1 -14.49 -29.66 -16.17
C TYR A 1 -14.65 -28.38 -17.00
N ILE A 2 -15.66 -27.55 -16.73
CA ILE A 2 -15.84 -26.23 -17.42
C ILE A 2 -14.64 -25.28 -17.24
N SER A 3 -14.00 -25.29 -16.07
CA SER A 3 -12.80 -24.48 -15.82
C SER A 3 -11.58 -24.90 -16.63
N LEU A 4 -11.46 -26.17 -17.02
CA LEU A 4 -10.33 -26.69 -17.80
C LEU A 4 -10.49 -26.29 -19.28
N LEU A 5 -11.69 -26.48 -19.83
CA LEU A 5 -12.03 -26.06 -21.20
C LEU A 5 -11.83 -24.56 -21.40
N ARG A 6 -12.23 -23.73 -20.43
CA ARG A 6 -12.00 -22.27 -20.47
C ARG A 6 -10.52 -21.90 -20.46
N ASN A 7 -9.69 -22.63 -19.71
CA ASN A 7 -8.24 -22.38 -19.68
C ASN A 7 -7.58 -22.77 -21.00
N GLU A 8 -7.98 -23.89 -21.60
CA GLU A 8 -7.49 -24.35 -22.91
C GLU A 8 -7.86 -23.37 -24.03
N GLU A 9 -9.08 -22.83 -24.00
CA GLU A 9 -9.55 -21.85 -24.99
C GLU A 9 -8.75 -20.54 -24.90
N MET A 10 -8.49 -20.02 -23.68
CA MET A 10 -7.62 -18.84 -23.49
C MET A 10 -6.16 -19.10 -23.87
N GLN A 11 -5.63 -20.29 -23.58
CA GLN A 11 -4.26 -20.66 -23.97
C GLN A 11 -4.11 -20.78 -25.50
N SER A 12 -5.12 -21.30 -26.20
CA SER A 12 -5.06 -21.48 -27.66
C SER A 12 -5.21 -20.17 -28.45
N VAL A 13 -5.97 -19.21 -27.92
CA VAL A 13 -6.24 -17.91 -28.59
C VAL A 13 -5.19 -16.85 -28.24
N THR A 14 -4.68 -16.85 -27.00
CA THR A 14 -3.78 -15.80 -26.49
C THR A 14 -2.39 -16.30 -26.08
N GLY A 15 -2.16 -17.62 -26.00
CA GLY A 15 -0.88 -18.19 -25.56
C GLY A 15 -0.54 -17.93 -24.09
N GLN A 16 -1.50 -17.43 -23.30
CA GLN A 16 -1.28 -16.96 -21.93
C GLN A 16 -2.19 -17.69 -20.95
N ILE A 17 -1.59 -18.25 -19.89
CA ILE A 17 -2.31 -18.77 -18.73
C ILE A 17 -2.61 -17.57 -17.83
N PHE A 18 -3.85 -17.07 -17.86
CA PHE A 18 -4.31 -16.06 -16.92
C PHE A 18 -4.75 -16.74 -15.63
N ASP A 19 -3.80 -17.02 -14.74
CA ASP A 19 -4.15 -17.16 -13.33
C ASP A 19 -4.31 -15.74 -12.79
N ALA A 20 -5.53 -15.35 -12.40
CA ALA A 20 -5.77 -14.06 -11.76
C ALA A 20 -5.00 -14.08 -10.45
N THR A 21 -3.73 -13.70 -10.50
CA THR A 21 -2.87 -13.80 -9.34
C THR A 21 -3.48 -12.88 -8.31
N HIS A 22 -3.89 -13.45 -7.18
CA HIS A 22 -4.44 -12.72 -6.05
C HIS A 22 -3.34 -11.85 -5.42
N ASN A 23 -2.67 -10.98 -6.17
CA ASN A 23 -1.54 -10.18 -5.72
C ASN A 23 -1.56 -8.87 -6.52
N GLU A 24 -1.85 -7.79 -5.81
CA GLU A 24 -1.91 -6.44 -6.38
C GLU A 24 -0.59 -6.04 -7.05
N TYR A 25 0.56 -6.43 -6.49
CA TYR A 25 1.87 -6.06 -7.02
C TYR A 25 2.20 -6.75 -8.35
N ILE A 26 1.81 -8.02 -8.51
CA ILE A 26 1.98 -8.72 -9.79
C ILE A 26 1.08 -8.08 -10.84
N GLN A 27 -0.15 -7.75 -10.48
CA GLN A 27 -1.04 -7.03 -11.39
C GLN A 27 -0.46 -5.66 -11.80
N PHE A 28 0.08 -4.88 -10.86
CA PHE A 28 0.71 -3.59 -11.17
C PHE A 28 1.97 -3.73 -12.00
N LEU A 29 2.76 -4.78 -11.79
CA LEU A 29 3.98 -5.05 -12.56
C LEU A 29 3.67 -5.22 -14.05
N PHE A 30 2.61 -5.97 -14.38
CA PHE A 30 2.23 -6.23 -15.77
C PHE A 30 1.46 -5.08 -16.44
N THR A 31 0.72 -4.29 -15.67
CA THR A 31 -0.16 -3.24 -16.22
C THR A 31 0.50 -1.86 -16.27
N LEU A 32 1.28 -1.50 -15.24
CA LEU A 32 1.96 -0.20 -15.12
C LEU A 32 3.47 -0.30 -15.37
N GLY A 33 4.02 -1.51 -15.32
CA GLY A 33 5.45 -1.76 -15.45
C GLY A 33 6.20 -1.71 -14.11
N PRO A 34 7.44 -2.24 -14.08
CA PRO A 34 8.21 -2.44 -12.85
C PRO A 34 8.53 -1.14 -12.12
N ILE A 35 8.80 -0.05 -12.85
CA ILE A 35 9.17 1.24 -12.27
C ILE A 35 8.00 1.80 -11.44
N ALA A 36 6.79 1.74 -11.97
CA ALA A 36 5.59 2.22 -11.29
C ALA A 36 5.27 1.37 -10.05
N THR A 37 5.41 0.05 -10.15
CA THR A 37 5.20 -0.87 -9.02
C THR A 37 6.18 -0.61 -7.88
N VAL A 38 7.47 -0.43 -8.20
CA VAL A 38 8.49 -0.11 -7.20
C VAL A 38 8.22 1.26 -6.57
N ALA A 39 7.88 2.28 -7.38
CA ALA A 39 7.53 3.59 -6.86
C ALA A 39 6.31 3.56 -5.93
N TYR A 40 5.30 2.76 -6.25
CA TYR A 40 4.11 2.55 -5.40
C TYR A 40 4.48 1.93 -4.05
N ILE A 41 5.22 0.82 -4.07
CA ILE A 41 5.65 0.13 -2.84
C ILE A 41 6.50 1.06 -1.96
N LEU A 42 7.48 1.73 -2.56
CA LEU A 42 8.34 2.67 -1.84
C LEU A 42 7.55 3.86 -1.30
N GLY A 43 6.60 4.39 -2.07
CA GLY A 43 5.73 5.49 -1.67
C GLY A 43 4.87 5.18 -0.46
N LEU A 44 4.42 3.93 -0.28
CA LEU A 44 3.69 3.49 0.91
C LEU A 44 4.60 3.21 2.10
N ILE A 45 5.75 2.56 1.87
CA ILE A 45 6.64 2.11 2.96
C ILE A 45 7.44 3.27 3.56
N MET A 46 8.00 4.17 2.73
CA MET A 46 8.86 5.26 3.21
C MET A 46 8.21 6.15 4.29
N PRO A 47 7.00 6.73 4.08
CA PRO A 47 6.36 7.55 5.10
C PRO A 47 5.93 6.72 6.32
N SER A 48 5.52 5.47 6.12
CA SER A 48 5.15 4.56 7.22
C SER A 48 6.34 4.22 8.13
N VAL A 49 7.52 3.99 7.56
CA VAL A 49 8.76 3.78 8.32
C VAL A 49 9.21 5.07 9.01
N LYS A 50 9.07 6.22 8.35
CA LYS A 50 9.39 7.53 8.94
C LYS A 50 8.43 7.86 10.11
N ALA A 51 7.15 7.48 9.98
CA ALA A 51 6.18 7.56 11.06
C ALA A 51 6.63 6.74 12.27
N LEU A 52 7.01 5.48 12.06
CA LEU A 52 7.40 4.56 13.14
C LEU A 52 8.71 4.96 13.84
N ARG A 53 9.59 5.70 13.15
CA ARG A 53 10.84 6.25 13.72
C ARG A 53 10.65 7.58 14.45
N THR A 54 9.48 8.20 14.35
CA THR A 54 9.21 9.51 14.96
C THR A 54 9.02 9.35 16.47
N LYS A 55 9.65 10.22 17.27
CA LYS A 55 9.56 10.18 18.74
C LYS A 55 8.59 11.23 19.26
N VAL A 56 8.13 11.06 20.51
CA VAL A 56 7.26 12.02 21.22
C VAL A 56 7.83 13.44 21.19
N THR A 57 9.15 13.59 21.32
CA THR A 57 9.85 14.88 21.35
C THR A 57 9.81 15.66 20.04
N ASP A 58 9.37 15.01 18.97
CA ASP A 58 9.38 15.50 17.60
C ASP A 58 7.97 15.89 17.14
N LEU A 59 6.96 15.69 17.99
CA LEU A 59 5.57 16.04 17.75
C LEU A 59 5.17 17.20 18.65
N ARG A 60 4.21 17.99 18.15
CA ARG A 60 3.72 19.17 18.84
C ARG A 60 2.92 18.76 20.07
N ASP A 61 2.08 17.76 19.87
CA ASP A 61 1.27 17.15 20.90
C ASP A 61 1.65 15.67 21.09
N SER A 62 1.96 15.31 22.34
CA SER A 62 2.28 13.92 22.69
C SER A 62 1.11 12.96 22.46
N CYS A 63 -0.11 13.49 22.42
CA CYS A 63 -1.33 12.74 22.12
C CYS A 63 -1.43 12.32 20.65
N GLU A 64 -0.70 12.94 19.73
CA GLU A 64 -0.75 12.61 18.29
C GLU A 64 0.11 11.41 17.90
N LEU A 65 1.15 11.11 18.70
CA LEU A 65 2.02 9.96 18.48
C LEU A 65 1.29 8.61 18.36
N PRO A 66 0.33 8.24 19.25
CA PRO A 66 -0.40 6.99 19.10
C PRO A 66 -1.24 6.94 17.82
N TYR A 67 -1.82 8.06 17.37
CA TYR A 67 -2.57 8.12 16.12
C TYR A 67 -1.66 8.00 14.89
N LEU A 68 -0.46 8.59 14.96
CA LEU A 68 0.57 8.45 13.94
C LEU A 68 0.99 6.98 13.77
N TYR A 69 1.28 6.29 14.87
CA TYR A 69 1.63 4.87 14.82
C TYR A 69 0.46 4.00 14.35
N ALA A 70 -0.75 4.25 14.85
CA ALA A 70 -1.93 3.48 14.44
C ALA A 70 -2.19 3.59 12.93
N SER A 71 -2.12 4.79 12.37
CA SER A 71 -2.29 5.02 10.93
C SER A 71 -1.17 4.38 10.10
N ALA A 72 0.09 4.50 10.53
CA ALA A 72 1.22 3.89 9.83
C ALA A 72 1.17 2.35 9.85
N ILE A 73 0.77 1.75 10.97
CA ILE A 73 0.59 0.29 11.09
C ILE A 73 -0.56 -0.19 10.20
N ALA A 74 -1.64 0.58 10.09
CA ALA A 74 -2.75 0.24 9.19
C ALA A 74 -2.29 0.19 7.71
N VAL A 75 -1.45 1.13 7.28
CA VAL A 75 -0.86 1.15 5.94
C VAL A 75 0.08 -0.04 5.71
N ILE A 76 0.92 -0.41 6.69
CA ILE A 76 1.81 -1.58 6.60
C ILE A 76 1.01 -2.89 6.54
N CYS A 77 -0.07 -2.98 7.32
CA CYS A 77 -0.98 -4.12 7.30
C CYS A 77 -1.59 -4.30 5.92
N TYR A 78 -2.04 -3.21 5.29
CA TYR A 78 -2.50 -3.23 3.91
C TYR A 78 -1.41 -3.66 2.94
N ALA A 79 -0.21 -3.09 3.03
CA ALA A 79 0.90 -3.42 2.15
C ALA A 79 1.27 -4.91 2.22
N THR A 80 1.08 -5.55 3.38
CA THR A 80 1.25 -6.99 3.57
C THR A 80 0.10 -7.78 2.94
N GLN A 81 -1.15 -7.31 3.08
CA GLN A 81 -2.31 -7.93 2.45
C GLN A 81 -2.23 -7.88 0.92
N ALA A 82 -1.71 -6.80 0.34
CA ALA A 82 -1.51 -6.62 -1.10
C ALA A 82 -0.54 -7.65 -1.73
N VAL A 83 0.31 -8.32 -0.92
CA VAL A 83 1.18 -9.42 -1.39
C VAL A 83 0.39 -10.68 -1.73
N VAL A 84 -0.70 -10.93 -1.01
CA VAL A 84 -1.47 -12.18 -1.07
C VAL A 84 -2.91 -11.97 -1.52
N ASN A 85 -3.33 -10.71 -1.71
CA ASN A 85 -4.66 -10.37 -2.15
C ASN A 85 -4.65 -9.24 -3.18
N LEU A 86 -5.69 -9.20 -3.99
CA LEU A 86 -5.92 -8.17 -4.98
C LEU A 86 -6.87 -7.10 -4.42
N ASN A 87 -6.58 -5.83 -4.73
CA ASN A 87 -7.36 -4.63 -4.41
C ASN A 87 -8.85 -4.90 -4.08
N LEU A 88 -9.17 -4.88 -2.78
CA LEU A 88 -10.54 -5.01 -2.30
C LEU A 88 -11.20 -3.63 -2.38
N PRO A 89 -12.36 -3.47 -3.06
CA PRO A 89 -13.00 -2.16 -3.27
C PRO A 89 -13.34 -1.41 -1.98
N VAL A 90 -13.39 -2.09 -0.84
CA VAL A 90 -13.62 -1.52 0.48
C VAL A 90 -12.33 -1.06 1.17
N VAL A 91 -11.22 -1.75 0.91
CA VAL A 91 -9.97 -1.54 1.67
C VAL A 91 -9.12 -0.44 1.05
N THR A 92 -9.15 -0.29 -0.27
CA THR A 92 -8.38 0.76 -0.98
C THR A 92 -8.72 2.18 -0.52
N PRO A 93 -9.99 2.59 -0.33
CA PRO A 93 -10.30 3.92 0.21
C PRO A 93 -9.77 4.13 1.63
N LEU A 94 -9.83 3.10 2.48
CA LEU A 94 -9.32 3.15 3.85
C LEU A 94 -7.79 3.33 3.88
N LEU A 95 -7.06 2.66 2.99
CA LEU A 95 -5.62 2.87 2.81
C LEU A 95 -5.31 4.35 2.58
N TRP A 96 -5.98 4.99 1.62
CA TRP A 96 -5.70 6.39 1.27
C TRP A 96 -6.00 7.36 2.41
N ILE A 97 -7.05 7.07 3.21
CA ILE A 97 -7.38 7.87 4.41
C ILE A 97 -6.26 7.76 5.45
N PHE A 98 -5.84 6.54 5.81
CA PHE A 98 -4.78 6.35 6.81
C PHE A 98 -3.43 6.87 6.32
N PHE A 99 -3.12 6.68 5.05
CA PHE A 99 -1.91 7.22 4.42
C PHE A 99 -1.88 8.75 4.45
N GLY A 100 -3.01 9.39 4.12
CA GLY A 100 -3.16 10.85 4.22
C GLY A 100 -2.99 11.36 5.65
N LEU A 101 -3.57 10.65 6.64
CA LEU A 101 -3.41 10.98 8.06
C LEU A 101 -1.94 10.87 8.50
N THR A 102 -1.26 9.78 8.14
CA THR A 102 0.17 9.61 8.41
C THR A 102 0.97 10.76 7.78
N ALA A 103 0.74 11.10 6.52
CA ALA A 103 1.45 12.17 5.84
C ALA A 103 1.20 13.55 6.48
N ALA A 104 -0.04 13.84 6.90
CA ALA A 104 -0.40 15.09 7.56
C ALA A 104 0.32 15.24 8.92
N LEU A 105 0.30 14.20 9.75
CA LEU A 105 0.96 14.20 11.05
C LEU A 105 2.49 14.29 10.92
N LEU A 106 3.09 13.68 9.89
CA LEU A 106 4.51 13.84 9.60
C LEU A 106 4.88 15.26 9.14
N ARG A 107 3.95 15.95 8.48
CA ARG A 107 4.16 17.33 8.02
C ARG A 107 4.15 18.30 9.19
N ASP A 108 3.21 18.15 10.12
CA ASP A 108 3.08 19.02 11.29
C ASP A 108 4.36 19.04 12.14
N LYS A 109 4.98 17.86 12.33
CA LYS A 109 6.32 17.72 12.94
C LYS A 109 7.40 18.63 12.32
N GLY A 110 7.38 18.81 11.00
CA GLY A 110 8.39 19.62 10.30
C GLY A 110 8.32 21.11 10.61
N GLU A 111 7.18 21.61 11.10
CA GLU A 111 7.01 23.02 11.45
C GLU A 111 7.63 23.35 12.82
N ILE A 112 7.74 22.37 13.73
CA ILE A 112 8.30 22.54 15.09
C ILE A 112 9.82 22.78 15.05
N ILE A 113 10.51 22.24 14.03
CA ILE A 113 11.98 22.32 13.90
C ILE A 113 12.43 23.65 13.24
N ASN A 114 11.49 24.46 12.75
CA ASN A 114 11.76 25.75 12.08
C ASN A 114 11.34 26.98 12.92
N GLY A 115 11.01 26.79 14.20
CA GLY A 115 10.65 27.86 15.14
C GLY A 115 11.82 28.28 16.04
#